data_AF-D3DAH2-F1
#
_entry.id   AF-D3DAH2-F1
#
_cell.length_a   1.000
_cell.length_b   1.000
_cell.length_c   1.000
_cell.angle_alpha   90.00
_cell.angle_beta   90.00
_cell.angle_gamma   90.00
#
_symmetry.space_group_name_H-M   'P 1'
#
loop_
_entity.id
_entity.type
_entity.pdbx_description
1 polymer ?
#
loop_
_entity_poly.entity_id
_entity_poly.type
_entity_poly.pdbx_seq_one_letter_code
_entity_poly.pdbx_strand_id
1 'polypeptide(L)'
;MIGQVGLFDEADAGPEVPAPSREQKLAARRRADLARGVHPVTGARLLPVNEGKRCRDCDHLFRHDRAARDYWKCDLNATRGGATDISRRWPACSQFEARKEPTQ
;
A
#
# COMPACT_ATOMS: atom_id res chain seq x y z
N MET A 1 1.95 48.86 41.24
CA MET A 1 2.99 48.56 40.22
C MET A 1 3.31 47.07 40.30
N ILE A 2 3.30 46.43 39.13
CA ILE A 2 3.89 45.14 38.75
C ILE A 2 3.50 43.87 39.52
N GLY A 3 2.50 43.17 38.97
CA GLY A 3 2.31 41.73 39.17
C GLY A 3 3.31 40.96 38.33
N GLN A 4 4.06 40.07 38.97
CA GLN A 4 4.96 39.14 38.30
C GLN A 4 4.23 37.82 38.10
N VAL A 5 3.58 37.69 36.93
CA VAL A 5 3.16 36.40 36.39
C VAL A 5 4.43 35.64 36.02
N GLY A 6 4.70 34.54 36.74
CA GLY A 6 5.74 33.58 36.39
C GLY A 6 5.40 32.99 35.03
N LEU A 7 6.13 33.47 34.02
CA LEU A 7 6.17 32.97 32.67
C LEU A 7 6.68 31.52 32.73
N PHE A 8 5.79 30.56 32.48
CA PHE A 8 6.13 29.16 32.27
C PHE A 8 7.00 29.08 31.00
N ASP A 9 8.31 29.20 31.16
CA ASP A 9 9.31 28.87 30.14
C ASP A 9 9.65 27.37 30.28
N GLU A 10 8.64 26.53 30.11
CA GLU A 10 8.87 25.11 29.80
C GLU A 10 9.03 25.05 28.29
N ALA A 11 10.28 25.17 27.84
CA ALA A 11 10.67 24.76 26.50
C ALA A 11 10.34 23.26 26.37
N ASP A 12 9.12 22.99 25.93
CA ASP A 12 8.64 21.68 25.50
C ASP A 12 9.49 21.29 24.29
N ALA A 13 10.63 20.65 24.56
CA ALA A 13 11.42 19.94 23.58
C ALA A 13 10.58 18.75 23.14
N GLY A 14 9.63 19.03 22.24
CA GLY A 14 8.71 18.05 21.70
C GLY A 14 9.51 16.85 21.18
N PRO A 15 8.98 15.62 21.34
CA PRO A 15 9.73 14.42 21.04
C PRO A 15 10.22 14.44 19.59
N GLU A 16 11.53 14.33 19.40
CA GLU A 16 12.12 14.16 18.07
C GLU A 16 11.60 12.85 17.47
N VAL A 17 10.72 12.96 16.47
CA VAL A 17 10.14 11.78 15.84
C VAL A 17 11.23 11.12 14.99
N PRO A 18 11.61 9.85 15.26
CA PRO A 18 12.65 9.19 14.49
C PRO A 18 12.25 9.06 13.02
N ALA A 19 13.25 9.17 12.14
CA ALA A 19 13.03 9.08 10.70
C ALA A 19 12.40 7.72 10.30
N PRO A 20 11.44 7.71 9.36
CA PRO A 20 10.74 6.48 9.01
C PRO A 20 11.63 5.48 8.27
N SER A 21 11.44 4.20 8.60
CA SER A 21 12.12 3.08 7.94
C SER A 21 11.72 2.96 6.46
N ARG A 22 12.52 2.24 5.67
CA ARG A 22 12.22 1.99 4.24
C ARG A 22 10.84 1.35 4.04
N GLU A 23 10.45 0.43 4.91
CA GLU A 23 9.16 -0.26 4.85
C GLU A 23 8.02 0.68 5.23
N GLN A 24 8.22 1.55 6.23
CA GLN A 24 7.24 2.58 6.58
C GLN A 24 7.02 3.56 5.43
N LYS A 25 8.09 4.01 4.77
CA LYS A 25 8.02 4.86 3.57
C LYS A 25 7.26 4.16 2.43
N LEU A 26 7.54 2.88 2.19
CA LEU A 26 6.85 2.10 1.17
C LEU A 26 5.35 1.93 1.49
N ALA A 27 5.01 1.64 2.76
CA ALA A 27 3.63 1.53 3.20
C ALA A 27 2.89 2.87 3.07
N ALA A 28 3.51 3.98 3.44
CA ALA A 28 2.96 5.33 3.28
C ALA A 28 2.69 5.65 1.81
N ARG A 29 3.65 5.35 0.91
CA ARG A 29 3.46 5.51 -0.54
C ARG A 29 2.28 4.68 -1.05
N ARG A 30 2.21 3.40 -0.69
CA ARG A 30 1.10 2.51 -1.12
C ARG A 30 -0.26 3.04 -0.67
N ARG A 31 -0.36 3.55 0.56
CA ARG A 31 -1.58 4.19 1.06
C ARG A 31 -1.94 5.44 0.26
N ALA A 32 -0.96 6.27 -0.07
CA ALA A 32 -1.17 7.45 -0.91
C ALA A 32 -1.61 7.07 -2.34
N ASP A 33 -1.03 6.03 -2.94
CA ASP A 33 -1.43 5.52 -4.26
C ASP A 33 -2.89 5.06 -4.25
N LEU A 34 -3.27 4.24 -3.26
CA LEU A 34 -4.64 3.78 -3.08
C LEU A 34 -5.63 4.93 -2.86
N ALA A 35 -5.25 5.93 -2.04
CA ALA A 35 -6.07 7.12 -1.80
C ALA A 35 -6.27 7.97 -3.06
N ARG A 36 -5.29 7.98 -3.97
CA ARG A 36 -5.37 8.63 -5.29
C ARG A 36 -6.15 7.82 -6.32
N GLY A 37 -6.62 6.61 -5.98
CA GLY A 37 -7.27 5.72 -6.94
C GLY A 37 -6.28 5.11 -7.94
N VAL A 38 -5.02 4.93 -7.55
CA VAL A 38 -3.96 4.37 -8.40
C VAL A 38 -3.41 3.08 -7.79
N HIS A 39 -3.24 2.05 -8.62
CA HIS A 39 -2.71 0.77 -8.18
C HIS A 39 -1.20 0.90 -7.86
N PRO A 40 -0.75 0.56 -6.64
CA PRO A 40 0.62 0.85 -6.19
C PRO A 40 1.72 0.15 -6.99
N VAL A 41 1.39 -0.95 -7.68
CA VAL A 41 2.37 -1.76 -8.43
C VAL A 41 2.32 -1.49 -9.93
N THR A 42 1.14 -1.27 -10.49
CA THR A 42 0.97 -1.13 -11.95
C THR A 42 0.82 0.32 -12.38
N GLY A 43 0.54 1.25 -11.46
CA GLY A 43 0.22 2.64 -11.79
C GLY A 43 -1.12 2.83 -12.51
N ALA A 44 -1.89 1.75 -12.71
CA ALA A 44 -3.19 1.78 -13.37
C ALA A 44 -4.26 2.37 -12.44
N ARG A 45 -5.35 2.91 -13.00
CA ARG A 45 -6.48 3.40 -12.19
C ARG A 45 -7.15 2.23 -11.47
N LEU A 46 -7.55 2.45 -10.22
CA LEU A 46 -8.33 1.50 -9.44
C LEU A 46 -9.78 1.56 -9.88
N LEU A 47 -10.42 0.40 -9.93
CA LEU A 47 -11.86 0.30 -10.08
C LEU A 47 -12.53 0.77 -8.78
N PRO A 48 -13.69 1.43 -8.87
CA PRO A 48 -14.45 1.83 -7.69
C PRO A 48 -14.74 0.63 -6.79
N VAL A 49 -14.57 0.81 -5.48
CA VAL A 49 -14.74 -0.25 -4.47
C VAL A 49 -16.14 -0.89 -4.54
N ASN A 50 -17.14 -0.14 -5.02
CA ASN A 50 -18.52 -0.59 -5.19
C ASN A 50 -18.69 -1.72 -6.23
N GLU A 51 -17.75 -1.91 -7.16
CA GLU A 51 -17.78 -3.05 -8.08
C GLU A 51 -17.45 -4.38 -7.38
N GLY A 52 -16.94 -4.35 -6.14
CA GLY A 52 -16.63 -5.55 -5.37
C GLY A 52 -15.41 -6.35 -5.86
N LYS A 53 -14.82 -5.98 -7.00
CA LYS A 53 -13.66 -6.65 -7.60
C LYS A 53 -12.38 -6.30 -6.86
N ARG A 54 -11.59 -7.33 -6.53
CA ARG A 54 -10.30 -7.20 -5.84
C ARG A 54 -9.19 -7.87 -6.63
N CYS A 55 -7.94 -7.50 -6.35
CA CYS A 55 -6.78 -8.14 -6.98
C CYS A 55 -6.73 -9.65 -6.75
N ARG A 56 -7.28 -10.16 -5.63
CA ARG A 56 -7.37 -11.62 -5.38
C ARG A 56 -8.15 -12.39 -6.44
N ASP A 57 -9.12 -11.73 -7.08
CA ASP A 57 -10.03 -12.32 -8.05
C ASP A 57 -9.50 -12.13 -9.48
N CYS A 58 -8.32 -11.52 -9.61
CA CYS A 58 -7.66 -11.24 -10.89
C CYS A 58 -6.88 -12.48 -11.38
N ASP A 59 -6.91 -12.72 -12.69
CA ASP A 59 -6.17 -13.78 -13.37
C ASP A 59 -4.66 -13.54 -13.30
N HIS A 60 -4.23 -12.28 -13.47
CA HIS A 60 -2.82 -11.89 -13.41
C HIS A 60 -2.18 -12.03 -12.02
N LEU A 61 -2.95 -12.30 -10.97
CA LEU A 61 -2.41 -12.49 -9.64
C LEU A 61 -1.84 -13.91 -9.53
N PHE A 62 -0.52 -14.00 -9.40
CA PHE A 62 0.17 -15.25 -9.17
C PHE A 62 0.94 -15.23 -7.85
N ARG A 63 1.11 -16.42 -7.28
CA ARG A 63 1.94 -16.64 -6.09
C ARG A 63 3.38 -16.84 -6.54
N HIS A 64 4.32 -16.20 -5.86
CA HIS A 64 5.74 -16.40 -6.11
C HIS A 64 6.32 -17.39 -5.08
N ASP A 65 6.47 -18.65 -5.47
CA ASP A 65 6.83 -19.79 -4.59
C ASP A 65 8.31 -19.84 -4.14
N ARG A 66 9.08 -18.76 -4.28
CA ARG A 66 10.53 -18.80 -4.02
C ARG A 66 10.94 -18.66 -2.55
N ALA A 67 10.01 -18.64 -1.60
CA ALA A 67 10.33 -18.41 -0.19
C ALA A 67 9.35 -19.10 0.77
N ALA A 68 9.73 -19.22 2.04
CA ALA A 68 8.89 -19.68 3.15
C ALA A 68 7.68 -18.76 3.46
N ARG A 69 7.45 -17.71 2.67
CA ARG A 69 6.36 -16.74 2.80
C ARG A 69 5.64 -16.60 1.47
N ASP A 70 4.31 -16.48 1.52
CA ASP A 70 3.49 -16.25 0.35
C ASP A 70 3.63 -14.80 -0.15
N TYR A 71 4.35 -14.60 -1.25
CA TYR A 71 4.41 -13.32 -1.94
C TYR A 71 3.50 -13.35 -3.16
N TRP A 72 2.63 -12.34 -3.27
CA TRP A 72 1.72 -12.21 -4.41
C TRP A 72 2.25 -11.15 -5.36
N LYS A 73 2.29 -11.46 -6.66
CA LYS A 73 2.75 -10.55 -7.70
C LYS A 73 1.73 -10.49 -8.84
N CYS A 74 1.75 -9.39 -9.59
CA CYS A 74 0.97 -9.23 -10.80
C CYS A 74 1.89 -9.48 -11.98
N ASP A 75 1.41 -10.31 -12.90
CA ASP A 75 2.16 -10.69 -14.09
C ASP A 75 2.50 -9.48 -14.98
N LEU A 76 1.60 -8.50 -15.06
CA LEU A 76 1.78 -7.26 -15.80
C LEU A 76 2.94 -6.38 -15.30
N ASN A 77 3.41 -6.59 -14.06
CA ASN A 77 4.62 -5.94 -13.55
C ASN A 77 5.40 -6.86 -12.60
N ALA A 78 5.86 -7.99 -13.13
CA ALA A 78 6.58 -9.03 -12.40
C ALA A 78 8.05 -8.67 -12.12
N THR A 79 8.30 -7.61 -11.35
CA THR A 79 9.66 -7.32 -10.85
C THR A 79 9.98 -8.11 -9.56
N ARG A 80 11.24 -8.53 -9.36
CA ARG A 80 11.71 -9.31 -8.19
C ARG A 80 11.87 -8.51 -6.87
N GLY A 81 11.51 -7.23 -6.83
CA GLY A 81 11.66 -6.39 -5.65
C GLY A 81 10.45 -6.45 -4.70
N GLY A 82 10.65 -6.28 -3.39
CA GLY A 82 9.55 -6.22 -2.41
C GLY A 82 8.61 -5.01 -2.58
N ALA A 83 9.01 -4.01 -3.36
CA ALA A 83 8.17 -2.87 -3.72
C ALA A 83 6.97 -3.28 -4.60
N THR A 84 7.10 -4.35 -5.39
CA THR A 84 6.06 -4.83 -6.31
C THR A 84 5.16 -5.91 -5.74
N ASP A 85 5.30 -6.22 -4.45
CA ASP A 85 4.41 -7.17 -3.79
C ASP A 85 3.00 -6.59 -3.65
N ILE A 86 2.02 -7.44 -3.94
CA ILE A 86 0.61 -7.09 -3.99
C ILE A 86 -0.10 -7.58 -2.74
N SER A 87 -1.03 -6.76 -2.25
CA SER A 87 -2.02 -7.23 -1.30
C SER A 87 -3.26 -7.73 -2.03
N ARG A 88 -3.66 -8.98 -1.73
CA ARG A 88 -4.92 -9.58 -2.20
C ARG A 88 -6.16 -8.76 -1.87
N ARG A 89 -6.10 -7.89 -0.84
CA ARG A 89 -7.21 -7.06 -0.39
C ARG A 89 -7.36 -5.77 -1.18
N TRP A 90 -6.36 -5.38 -1.98
CA TRP A 90 -6.45 -4.17 -2.79
C TRP A 90 -7.59 -4.25 -3.81
N PRO A 91 -8.24 -3.11 -4.11
CA PRO A 91 -9.22 -3.04 -5.19
C PRO A 91 -8.56 -3.39 -6.52
N ALA A 92 -9.35 -4.01 -7.40
CA ALA A 92 -8.92 -4.32 -8.76
C ALA A 92 -8.55 -3.03 -9.52
N CYS A 93 -7.65 -3.13 -10.49
CA CYS A 93 -7.29 -2.01 -11.36
C CYS A 93 -7.99 -2.11 -12.72
N SER A 94 -7.85 -1.09 -13.56
CA SER A 94 -8.44 -1.06 -14.90
C SER A 94 -7.96 -2.17 -15.84
N GLN A 95 -6.87 -2.86 -15.48
CA GLN A 95 -6.35 -4.05 -16.18
C GLN A 95 -6.81 -5.34 -15.49
N PHE A 96 -7.97 -5.32 -14.83
CA PHE A 96 -8.51 -6.50 -14.17
C PHE A 96 -9.08 -7.47 -15.18
N GLU A 97 -8.57 -8.70 -15.14
CA GLU A 97 -9.13 -9.84 -15.84
C GLU A 97 -9.69 -10.81 -14.80
N ALA A 98 -10.97 -11.16 -14.91
CA ALA A 98 -11.58 -12.11 -13.98
C ALA A 98 -10.89 -13.47 -14.13
N ARG A 99 -10.44 -14.04 -13.00
CA ARG A 99 -9.87 -15.38 -12.98
C ARG A 99 -10.88 -16.34 -13.59
N LYS A 100 -10.49 -17.00 -14.68
CA LYS A 100 -11.32 -18.04 -15.28
C LYS A 100 -11.43 -19.18 -14.26
N GLU A 101 -12.64 -19.63 -14.02
CA GLU A 101 -12.89 -20.81 -13.20
C GLU A 101 -11.99 -21.93 -13.72
N PRO A 102 -11.26 -22.66 -12.86
CA PRO A 102 -10.61 -23.87 -13.33
C PRO A 102 -11.74 -24.79 -13.79
N THR A 103 -11.91 -24.93 -15.10
CA THR A 103 -12.72 -26.00 -15.68
C THR A 103 -12.15 -27.28 -15.08
N GLN A 104 -12.92 -27.90 -14.19
CA GLN A 104 -12.58 -29.16 -13.54
C GLN A 104 -12.61 -30.31 -14.54
#